data_AF-A0A950Y0A1-F1
#
_entry.id   AF-A0A950Y0A1-F1
#
_cell.length_a   1.000
_cell.length_b   1.000
_cell.length_c   1.000
_cell.angle_alpha   90.00
_cell.angle_beta   90.00
_cell.angle_gamma   90.00
#
_symmetry.space_group_name_H-M   'P 1'
#
loop_
_entity.id
_entity.type
_entity.pdbx_description
1 polymer ?
#
loop_
_entity_poly.entity_id
_entity_poly.type
_entity_poly.pdbx_seq_one_letter_code
_entity_poly.pdbx_strand_id
1 'polypeptide(L)'
;MDVIPETHRDVARSALAEAFGPGKDPVVQRVVAGASGALTYRIEVNGRSYLMRLETRRGPLRNPHQYTCMRIAADAGIAPALRYADDAAGVAILDFIEQRPLQDYPGGALGLATAAGRLAAQLQQTAAFPELADYFAILERTLAYAQRMFAAGLLEPHLEAFQRIRAAYPRDSAKHVSSHNDLNPANILFDGQRLWMIDWETSGRNDAMTDIAILAENFARTPELEEALVGAWLGGQLSPSGRSRLMLMRKLTRLYYAGILLATSVTATGGAPISDLAAPTEAEFRALVTSGQIQAGSVETKKLLGKMMLAGFLDGTQTEAFQRVLNETRDE
;
A
#
# COMPACT_ATOMS: atom_id res chain seq x y z
N MET A 1 -1.30 10.34 -29.22
CA MET A 1 -0.88 11.35 -28.21
C MET A 1 -2.02 12.20 -27.65
N ASP A 2 -3.12 12.41 -28.38
CA ASP A 2 -4.17 13.38 -27.97
C ASP A 2 -4.92 13.03 -26.68
N VAL A 3 -4.92 11.76 -26.29
CA VAL A 3 -5.49 11.26 -25.02
C VAL A 3 -4.69 11.69 -23.77
N ILE A 4 -3.48 12.25 -23.96
CA ILE A 4 -2.66 12.83 -22.89
C ILE A 4 -3.00 14.32 -22.77
N PRO A 5 -3.26 14.84 -21.54
CA PRO A 5 -3.45 16.26 -21.31
C PRO A 5 -2.32 17.10 -21.92
N GLU A 6 -2.67 18.23 -22.50
CA GLU A 6 -1.74 19.10 -23.22
C GLU A 6 -0.51 19.45 -22.39
N THR A 7 -0.71 19.73 -21.10
CA THR A 7 0.35 20.05 -20.12
C THR A 7 1.39 18.95 -19.92
N HIS A 8 1.11 17.72 -20.36
CA HIS A 8 1.99 16.56 -20.17
C HIS A 8 2.49 15.97 -21.50
N ARG A 9 2.05 16.49 -22.65
CA ARG A 9 2.39 15.91 -23.96
C ARG A 9 3.88 16.00 -24.27
N ASP A 10 4.52 17.12 -23.95
CA ASP A 10 5.95 17.31 -24.25
C ASP A 10 6.82 16.38 -23.41
N VAL A 11 6.51 16.25 -22.12
CA VAL A 11 7.16 15.28 -21.23
C VAL A 11 7.00 13.86 -21.76
N ALA A 12 5.79 13.48 -22.18
CA ALA A 12 5.53 12.15 -22.74
C ALA A 12 6.32 11.92 -24.04
N ARG A 13 6.36 12.89 -24.96
CA ARG A 13 7.14 12.77 -26.21
C ARG A 13 8.63 12.62 -25.95
N SER A 14 9.18 13.43 -25.04
CA SER A 14 10.59 13.36 -24.66
C SER A 14 10.92 11.99 -24.05
N ALA A 15 10.11 11.52 -23.10
CA ALA A 15 10.29 10.20 -22.49
C ALA A 15 10.25 9.06 -23.51
N LEU A 16 9.33 9.11 -24.47
CA LEU A 16 9.22 8.12 -25.55
C LEU A 16 10.45 8.12 -26.46
N ALA A 17 10.96 9.31 -26.81
CA ALA A 17 12.14 9.46 -27.65
C ALA A 17 13.41 8.94 -26.94
N GLU A 18 13.56 9.22 -25.65
CA GLU A 18 14.66 8.69 -24.84
C GLU A 18 14.58 7.17 -24.67
N ALA A 19 13.38 6.63 -24.43
CA ALA A 19 13.18 5.20 -24.22
C ALA A 19 13.38 4.36 -25.50
N PHE A 20 12.98 4.87 -26.67
CA PHE A 20 12.83 4.06 -27.89
C PHE A 20 13.44 4.67 -29.15
N GLY A 21 14.05 5.86 -29.05
CA GLY A 21 14.56 6.64 -30.16
C GLY A 21 13.52 7.59 -30.78
N PRO A 22 13.97 8.64 -31.50
CA PRO A 22 13.10 9.62 -32.11
C PRO A 22 12.28 9.04 -33.27
N GLY A 23 11.14 9.69 -33.59
CA GLY A 23 10.32 9.36 -34.76
C GLY A 23 9.43 8.13 -34.61
N LYS A 24 9.32 7.54 -33.42
CA LYS A 24 8.33 6.50 -33.11
C LYS A 24 6.96 7.16 -32.85
N ASP A 25 5.92 6.63 -33.48
CA ASP A 25 4.54 7.04 -33.23
C ASP A 25 3.79 5.92 -32.49
N PRO A 26 3.78 5.96 -31.14
CA PRO A 26 3.14 4.91 -30.36
C PRO A 26 1.62 5.00 -30.42
N VAL A 27 0.97 3.84 -30.41
CA VAL A 27 -0.46 3.78 -30.06
C VAL A 27 -0.56 4.01 -28.55
N VAL A 28 -1.28 5.06 -28.14
CA VAL A 28 -1.44 5.43 -26.73
C VAL A 28 -2.89 5.26 -26.32
N GLN A 29 -3.13 4.45 -25.29
CA GLN A 29 -4.45 4.19 -24.73
C GLN A 29 -4.44 4.47 -23.23
N ARG A 30 -5.45 5.20 -22.73
CA ARG A 30 -5.56 5.45 -21.30
C ARG A 30 -5.93 4.16 -20.58
N VAL A 31 -5.19 3.85 -19.52
CA VAL A 31 -5.53 2.76 -18.59
C VAL A 31 -6.17 3.39 -17.38
N VAL A 32 -7.38 2.95 -17.05
CA VAL A 32 -8.03 3.30 -15.78
C VAL A 32 -7.56 2.27 -14.76
N ALA A 33 -6.54 2.61 -13.97
CA ALA A 33 -6.00 1.74 -12.92
C ALA A 33 -5.98 2.49 -11.59
N GLY A 34 -6.65 1.90 -10.59
CA GLY A 34 -6.54 2.26 -9.18
C GLY A 34 -6.92 3.71 -8.81
N ALA A 35 -6.63 4.05 -7.55
CA ALA A 35 -6.85 5.38 -6.97
C ALA A 35 -5.59 6.28 -7.05
N SER A 36 -4.53 5.85 -7.76
CA SER A 36 -3.29 6.63 -7.89
C SER A 36 -3.57 7.98 -8.56
N GLY A 37 -2.88 9.03 -8.06
CA GLY A 37 -2.95 10.37 -8.62
C GLY A 37 -2.25 10.51 -9.98
N ALA A 38 -1.60 9.46 -10.49
CA ALA A 38 -0.91 9.48 -11.77
C ALA A 38 -1.82 9.15 -12.96
N LEU A 39 -1.50 9.71 -14.13
CA LEU A 39 -2.09 9.30 -15.39
C LEU A 39 -1.31 8.11 -15.95
N THR A 40 -1.97 6.98 -16.02
CA THR A 40 -1.42 5.77 -16.61
C THR A 40 -1.93 5.55 -18.04
N TYR A 41 -1.01 5.17 -18.93
CA TYR A 41 -1.27 4.89 -20.33
C TYR A 41 -0.59 3.59 -20.75
N ARG A 42 -1.30 2.73 -21.46
CA ARG A 42 -0.70 1.65 -22.24
C ARG A 42 -0.17 2.27 -23.53
N ILE A 43 1.09 2.04 -23.83
CA ILE A 43 1.71 2.46 -25.08
C ILE A 43 2.16 1.22 -25.85
N GLU A 44 1.98 1.23 -27.17
CA GLU A 44 2.49 0.18 -28.04
C GLU A 44 3.60 0.73 -28.93
N VAL A 45 4.77 0.11 -28.87
CA VAL A 45 5.94 0.47 -29.68
C VAL A 45 6.51 -0.80 -30.31
N ASN A 46 6.60 -0.83 -31.64
CA ASN A 46 7.08 -1.98 -32.42
C ASN A 46 6.40 -3.31 -32.03
N GLY A 47 5.07 -3.31 -31.81
CA GLY A 47 4.30 -4.51 -31.45
C GLY A 47 4.49 -5.00 -30.01
N ARG A 48 5.16 -4.22 -29.14
CA ARG A 48 5.30 -4.51 -27.71
C ARG A 48 4.57 -3.46 -26.88
N SER A 49 3.92 -3.91 -25.81
CA SER A 49 3.19 -3.04 -24.88
C SER A 49 4.07 -2.60 -23.71
N TYR A 50 3.95 -1.34 -23.35
CA TYR A 50 4.59 -0.72 -22.19
C TYR A 50 3.55 0.10 -21.41
N LEU A 51 3.87 0.43 -20.17
CA LEU A 51 3.09 1.30 -19.31
C LEU A 51 3.83 2.63 -19.16
N MET A 52 3.21 3.73 -19.55
CA MET A 52 3.69 5.08 -19.26
C MET A 52 2.87 5.68 -18.12
N ARG A 53 3.55 6.11 -17.06
CA ARG A 53 2.98 6.79 -15.90
C ARG A 53 3.46 8.24 -15.87
N LEU A 54 2.51 9.17 -15.73
CA LEU A 54 2.75 10.60 -15.65
C LEU A 54 2.14 11.17 -14.36
N GLU A 55 2.93 11.83 -13.54
CA GLU A 55 2.40 12.49 -12.32
C GLU A 55 1.55 13.71 -12.67
N THR A 56 0.34 13.81 -12.09
CA THR A 56 -0.52 15.00 -12.30
C THR A 56 -0.33 16.08 -11.25
N ARG A 57 0.09 15.70 -10.03
CA ARG A 57 0.18 16.59 -8.88
C ARG A 57 1.41 16.24 -8.06
N ARG A 58 2.25 17.25 -7.81
CA ARG A 58 3.42 17.14 -6.93
C ARG A 58 3.20 18.00 -5.71
N GLY A 59 2.42 17.46 -4.77
CA GLY A 59 2.09 18.14 -3.52
C GLY A 59 3.14 17.89 -2.43
N PRO A 60 3.03 18.57 -1.27
CA PRO A 60 3.91 18.36 -0.12
C PRO A 60 3.92 16.92 0.44
N LEU A 61 2.90 16.11 0.11
CA LEU A 61 2.79 14.70 0.50
C LEU A 61 3.41 13.73 -0.51
N ARG A 62 3.95 14.23 -1.63
CA ARG A 62 4.65 13.42 -2.62
C ARG A 62 5.90 12.81 -1.98
N ASN A 63 6.06 11.50 -2.09
CA ASN A 63 7.31 10.84 -1.78
C ASN A 63 8.39 11.22 -2.82
N PRO A 64 9.48 11.90 -2.41
CA PRO A 64 10.54 12.30 -3.32
C PRO A 64 11.41 11.12 -3.78
N HIS A 65 11.29 9.96 -3.15
CA HIS A 65 12.14 8.79 -3.39
C HIS A 65 11.47 7.69 -4.21
N GLN A 66 10.19 7.86 -4.60
CA GLN A 66 9.42 6.82 -5.29
C GLN A 66 10.11 6.28 -6.57
N TYR A 67 10.81 7.13 -7.32
CA TYR A 67 11.55 6.74 -8.53
C TYR A 67 12.82 5.96 -8.21
N THR A 68 13.52 6.31 -7.13
CA THR A 68 14.66 5.55 -6.62
C THR A 68 14.22 4.16 -6.15
N CYS A 69 13.14 4.07 -5.37
CA CYS A 69 12.56 2.80 -4.92
C CYS A 69 12.13 1.93 -6.11
N MET A 70 11.43 2.53 -7.08
CA MET A 70 11.01 1.85 -8.31
C MET A 70 12.19 1.28 -9.11
N ARG A 71 13.28 2.05 -9.26
CA ARG A 71 14.51 1.60 -9.93
C ARG A 71 15.10 0.38 -9.23
N ILE A 72 15.32 0.47 -7.92
CA ILE A 72 15.91 -0.63 -7.13
C ILE A 72 15.05 -1.90 -7.25
N ALA A 73 13.73 -1.77 -7.16
CA ALA A 73 12.82 -2.89 -7.29
C ALA A 73 12.78 -3.49 -8.70
N ALA A 74 12.87 -2.66 -9.75
CA ALA A 74 12.94 -3.11 -11.14
C ALA A 74 14.26 -3.84 -11.43
N ASP A 75 15.39 -3.31 -10.95
CA ASP A 75 16.71 -3.93 -11.08
C ASP A 75 16.79 -5.28 -10.34
N ALA A 76 16.06 -5.41 -9.23
CA ALA A 76 15.90 -6.66 -8.49
C ALA A 76 14.91 -7.64 -9.14
N GLY A 77 14.25 -7.27 -10.23
CA GLY A 77 13.24 -8.11 -10.90
C GLY A 77 11.94 -8.29 -10.12
N ILE A 78 11.62 -7.38 -9.18
CA ILE A 78 10.42 -7.38 -8.34
C ILE A 78 9.32 -6.52 -8.98
N ALA A 79 9.72 -5.37 -9.54
CA ALA A 79 8.86 -4.49 -10.32
C ALA A 79 9.01 -4.76 -11.82
N PRO A 80 8.03 -4.36 -12.66
CA PRO A 80 8.19 -4.37 -14.11
C PRO A 80 9.45 -3.61 -14.55
N ALA A 81 10.12 -4.10 -15.60
CA ALA A 81 11.38 -3.52 -16.03
C ALA A 81 11.22 -2.05 -16.43
N LEU A 82 12.09 -1.19 -15.90
CA LEU A 82 12.08 0.25 -16.16
C LEU A 82 12.82 0.55 -17.47
N ARG A 83 12.09 1.05 -18.48
CA ARG A 83 12.67 1.44 -19.78
C ARG A 83 13.18 2.87 -19.77
N TYR A 84 12.47 3.74 -19.07
CA TYR A 84 12.87 5.12 -18.87
C TYR A 84 12.23 5.66 -17.59
N ALA A 85 12.92 6.55 -16.91
CA ALA A 85 12.36 7.30 -15.80
C ALA A 85 13.07 8.63 -15.62
N ASP A 86 12.27 9.66 -15.40
CA ASP A 86 12.73 10.99 -15.03
C ASP A 86 11.86 11.49 -13.87
N ASP A 87 12.46 11.54 -12.69
CA ASP A 87 11.83 12.02 -11.46
C ASP A 87 11.53 13.52 -11.52
N ALA A 88 12.44 14.31 -12.10
CA ALA A 88 12.26 15.75 -12.25
C ALA A 88 11.09 16.06 -13.21
N ALA A 89 10.92 15.28 -14.28
CA ALA A 89 9.78 15.40 -15.19
C ALA A 89 8.55 14.60 -14.76
N GLY A 90 8.66 13.70 -13.78
CA GLY A 90 7.54 12.95 -13.18
C GLY A 90 6.94 11.95 -14.17
N VAL A 91 7.83 11.26 -14.90
CA VAL A 91 7.45 10.30 -15.94
C VAL A 91 8.25 9.01 -15.78
N ALA A 92 7.57 7.87 -15.93
CA ALA A 92 8.20 6.57 -16.03
C ALA A 92 7.58 5.78 -17.19
N ILE A 93 8.40 4.99 -17.88
CA ILE A 93 7.98 4.00 -18.86
C ILE A 93 8.50 2.64 -18.41
N LEU A 94 7.60 1.68 -18.22
CA LEU A 94 7.88 0.34 -17.74
C LEU A 94 7.36 -0.71 -18.73
N ASP A 95 7.84 -1.93 -18.66
CA ASP A 95 7.18 -3.05 -19.34
C ASP A 95 5.73 -3.20 -18.88
N PHE A 96 4.82 -3.49 -19.82
CA PHE A 96 3.43 -3.75 -19.50
C PHE A 96 3.26 -5.21 -19.06
N ILE A 97 2.61 -5.42 -17.93
CA ILE A 97 2.28 -6.75 -17.42
C ILE A 97 0.85 -7.11 -17.82
N GLU A 98 0.70 -8.16 -18.62
CA GLU A 98 -0.61 -8.72 -18.96
C GLU A 98 -1.16 -9.48 -17.74
N GLN A 99 -2.06 -8.82 -17.01
CA GLN A 99 -2.55 -9.31 -15.73
C GLN A 99 -3.55 -10.46 -15.88
N ARG A 100 -3.40 -11.48 -15.04
CA ARG A 100 -4.42 -12.49 -14.72
C ARG A 100 -4.98 -12.27 -13.31
N PRO A 101 -6.21 -12.72 -13.04
CA PRO A 101 -6.77 -12.69 -11.69
C PRO A 101 -5.85 -13.38 -10.67
N LEU A 102 -5.61 -12.75 -9.51
CA LEU A 102 -4.79 -13.34 -8.44
C LEU A 102 -5.35 -14.66 -7.90
N GLN A 103 -6.67 -14.84 -7.97
CA GLN A 103 -7.34 -16.09 -7.58
C GLN A 103 -6.99 -17.29 -8.48
N ASP A 104 -6.45 -17.03 -9.67
CA ASP A 104 -6.02 -18.06 -10.61
C ASP A 104 -4.56 -18.49 -10.36
N TYR A 105 -3.93 -17.98 -9.30
CA TYR A 105 -2.54 -18.31 -8.97
C TYR A 105 -2.39 -19.81 -8.66
N PRO A 106 -1.36 -20.50 -9.21
CA PRO A 106 -1.14 -21.92 -8.96
C PRO A 106 -1.01 -22.25 -7.47
N GLY A 107 -1.73 -23.28 -7.01
CA GLY A 107 -1.80 -23.64 -5.59
C GLY A 107 -2.81 -22.84 -4.77
N GLY A 108 -3.67 -22.04 -5.43
CA GLY A 108 -4.74 -21.27 -4.80
C GLY A 108 -4.21 -20.26 -3.78
N ALA A 109 -5.02 -19.97 -2.75
CA ALA A 109 -4.66 -19.00 -1.72
C ALA A 109 -3.34 -19.34 -1.00
N LEU A 110 -3.05 -20.62 -0.77
CA LEU A 110 -1.82 -21.08 -0.13
C LEU A 110 -0.59 -20.79 -1.00
N GLY A 111 -0.68 -21.09 -2.30
CA GLY A 111 0.37 -20.79 -3.27
C GLY A 111 0.61 -19.28 -3.41
N LEU A 112 -0.47 -18.49 -3.42
CA LEU A 112 -0.41 -17.03 -3.48
C LEU A 112 0.26 -16.44 -2.23
N ALA A 113 -0.15 -16.85 -1.02
CA ALA A 113 0.45 -16.40 0.23
C ALA A 113 1.94 -16.75 0.30
N THR A 114 2.30 -17.97 -0.09
CA THR A 114 3.70 -18.41 -0.17
C THR A 114 4.51 -17.55 -1.14
N ALA A 115 3.98 -17.29 -2.33
CA ALA A 115 4.66 -16.48 -3.34
C ALA A 115 4.83 -15.02 -2.90
N ALA A 116 3.80 -14.45 -2.27
CA ALA A 116 3.86 -13.10 -1.71
C ALA A 116 4.93 -12.97 -0.61
N GLY A 117 5.05 -13.98 0.26
CA GLY A 117 6.08 -14.01 1.31
C GLY A 117 7.50 -14.03 0.74
N ARG A 118 7.74 -14.84 -0.31
CA ARG A 118 9.03 -14.86 -1.03
C ARG A 118 9.34 -13.51 -1.68
N LEU A 119 8.35 -12.89 -2.33
CA LEU A 119 8.55 -11.61 -3.01
C LEU A 119 8.85 -10.49 -2.00
N ALA A 120 8.19 -10.49 -0.83
CA ALA A 120 8.50 -9.59 0.28
C ALA A 120 9.93 -9.81 0.80
N ALA A 121 10.35 -11.06 1.01
CA ALA A 121 11.72 -11.37 1.42
C ALA A 121 12.76 -10.87 0.41
N GLN A 122 12.48 -11.02 -0.90
CA GLN A 122 13.34 -10.52 -1.97
C GLN A 122 13.44 -9.00 -1.93
N LEU A 123 12.32 -8.27 -1.74
CA LEU A 123 12.31 -6.82 -1.62
C LEU A 123 13.18 -6.35 -0.45
N GLN A 124 13.05 -6.99 0.70
CA GLN A 124 13.74 -6.60 1.93
C GLN A 124 15.25 -6.89 1.89
N GLN A 125 15.71 -7.68 0.93
CA GLN A 125 17.14 -7.97 0.67
C GLN A 125 17.76 -7.09 -0.43
N THR A 126 16.99 -6.16 -1.01
CA THR A 126 17.52 -5.22 -2.01
C THR A 126 18.46 -4.18 -1.39
N ALA A 127 19.09 -3.36 -2.23
CA ALA A 127 19.72 -2.14 -1.76
C ALA A 127 18.71 -1.33 -0.94
N ALA A 128 19.13 -0.85 0.23
CA ALA A 128 18.24 -0.17 1.15
C ALA A 128 17.61 1.05 0.48
N PHE A 129 16.28 1.15 0.55
CA PHE A 129 15.55 2.32 0.10
C PHE A 129 15.99 3.57 0.88
N PRO A 130 15.75 4.78 0.35
CA PRO A 130 15.86 5.98 1.15
C PRO A 130 14.87 5.96 2.32
N GLU A 131 15.24 6.63 3.41
CA GLU A 131 14.30 6.89 4.51
C GLU A 131 13.26 7.91 4.05
N LEU A 132 11.98 7.61 4.26
CA LEU A 132 10.88 8.50 3.90
C LEU A 132 10.47 9.38 5.09
N ALA A 133 10.10 8.74 6.19
CA ALA A 133 9.75 9.38 7.46
C ALA A 133 9.60 8.31 8.56
N ASP A 134 9.61 8.75 9.82
CA ASP A 134 9.24 7.89 10.96
C ASP A 134 7.77 7.44 10.83
N TYR A 135 7.56 6.13 10.75
CA TYR A 135 6.24 5.51 10.62
C TYR A 135 5.31 5.86 11.79
N PHE A 136 5.81 5.94 13.02
CA PHE A 136 5.00 6.33 14.18
C PHE A 136 4.61 7.80 14.12
N ALA A 137 5.49 8.67 13.61
CA ALA A 137 5.15 10.07 13.38
C ALA A 137 4.09 10.22 12.27
N ILE A 138 4.13 9.38 11.23
CA ILE A 138 3.07 9.32 10.21
C ILE A 138 1.74 8.94 10.87
N LEU A 139 1.70 7.86 11.66
CA LEU A 139 0.49 7.38 12.34
C LEU A 139 -0.08 8.42 13.32
N GLU A 140 0.78 9.09 14.08
CA GLU A 140 0.36 10.17 14.98
C GLU A 140 -0.28 11.32 14.20
N ARG A 141 0.33 11.74 13.09
CA ARG A 141 -0.22 12.80 12.24
C ARG A 141 -1.53 12.40 11.57
N THR A 142 -1.65 11.16 11.08
CA THR A 142 -2.89 10.70 10.44
C THR A 142 -4.01 10.50 11.44
N LEU A 143 -3.72 10.04 12.67
CA LEU A 143 -4.70 9.98 13.75
C LEU A 143 -5.13 11.37 14.19
N ALA A 144 -4.21 12.31 14.36
CA ALA A 144 -4.54 13.70 14.68
C ALA A 144 -5.41 14.35 13.59
N TYR A 145 -5.16 14.03 12.32
CA TYR A 145 -6.02 14.44 11.22
C TYR A 145 -7.42 13.84 11.35
N ALA A 146 -7.52 12.53 11.59
CA ALA A 146 -8.79 11.85 11.79
C ALA A 146 -9.57 12.47 12.96
N GLN A 147 -8.94 12.76 14.10
CA GLN A 147 -9.59 13.41 15.25
C GLN A 147 -10.31 14.71 14.90
N ARG A 148 -9.80 15.49 13.94
CA ARG A 148 -10.44 16.74 13.49
C ARG A 148 -11.74 16.51 12.71
N MET A 149 -11.98 15.30 12.23
CA MET A 149 -13.19 14.93 11.48
C MET A 149 -14.32 14.40 12.37
N PHE A 150 -14.01 13.95 13.58
CA PHE A 150 -14.97 13.35 14.51
C PHE A 150 -15.34 14.34 15.63
N ALA A 151 -16.45 14.07 16.31
CA ALA A 151 -16.81 14.76 17.54
C ALA A 151 -15.68 14.63 18.58
N ALA A 152 -15.46 15.70 19.36
CA ALA A 152 -14.39 15.76 20.35
C ALA A 152 -14.45 14.56 21.32
N GLY A 153 -13.30 13.96 21.60
CA GLY A 153 -13.16 12.80 22.50
C GLY A 153 -13.57 11.45 21.89
N LEU A 154 -14.23 11.41 20.73
CA LEU A 154 -14.74 10.14 20.17
C LEU A 154 -13.61 9.16 19.78
N LEU A 155 -12.44 9.66 19.40
CA LEU A 155 -11.27 8.85 19.09
C LEU A 155 -10.27 8.72 20.25
N GLU A 156 -10.61 9.14 21.47
CA GLU A 156 -9.71 9.02 22.63
C GLU A 156 -9.26 7.57 22.88
N PRO A 157 -10.14 6.54 22.82
CA PRO A 157 -9.70 5.15 22.97
C PRO A 157 -8.69 4.71 21.89
N HIS A 158 -8.73 5.31 20.70
CA HIS A 158 -7.78 5.00 19.63
C HIS A 158 -6.42 5.62 19.93
N LEU A 159 -6.41 6.85 20.44
CA LEU A 159 -5.19 7.52 20.87
C LEU A 159 -4.52 6.76 22.02
N GLU A 160 -5.28 6.37 23.05
CA GLU A 160 -4.78 5.56 24.16
C GLU A 160 -4.20 4.22 23.68
N ALA A 161 -4.92 3.49 22.82
CA ALA A 161 -4.43 2.23 22.27
C ALA A 161 -3.16 2.43 21.44
N PHE A 162 -3.10 3.47 20.61
CA PHE A 162 -1.91 3.79 19.82
C PHE A 162 -0.71 4.11 20.72
N GLN A 163 -0.89 4.89 21.77
CA GLN A 163 0.17 5.20 22.74
C GLN A 163 0.67 3.96 23.47
N ARG A 164 -0.22 3.04 23.87
CA ARG A 164 0.15 1.76 24.48
C ARG A 164 1.00 0.90 23.53
N ILE A 165 0.61 0.81 22.25
CA ILE A 165 1.39 0.09 21.23
C ILE A 165 2.75 0.78 21.01
N ARG A 166 2.76 2.10 20.82
CA ARG A 166 3.99 2.89 20.62
C ARG A 166 4.99 2.73 21.77
N ALA A 167 4.50 2.61 23.01
CA ALA A 167 5.33 2.39 24.18
C ALA A 167 5.87 0.95 24.29
N ALA A 168 5.25 -0.02 23.63
CA ALA A 168 5.66 -1.42 23.65
C ALA A 168 6.50 -1.84 22.43
N TYR A 169 6.23 -1.26 21.27
CA TYR A 169 6.82 -1.69 20.00
C TYR A 169 8.31 -1.26 19.89
N PRO A 170 9.23 -2.16 19.51
CA PRO A 170 10.64 -1.81 19.32
C PRO A 170 10.84 -0.91 18.10
N ARG A 171 11.72 0.09 18.20
CA ARG A 171 11.89 1.15 17.20
C ARG A 171 13.34 1.32 16.75
N ASP A 172 13.99 0.21 16.42
CA ASP A 172 15.37 0.22 15.94
C ASP A 172 15.42 0.46 14.42
N SER A 173 15.55 1.74 14.03
CA SER A 173 15.61 2.13 12.62
C SER A 173 16.84 1.59 11.89
N ALA A 174 17.88 1.15 12.61
CA ALA A 174 19.04 0.50 11.99
C ALA A 174 18.67 -0.85 11.37
N LYS A 175 17.63 -1.52 11.89
CA LYS A 175 17.08 -2.79 11.37
C LYS A 175 16.02 -2.59 10.28
N HIS A 176 15.69 -1.35 9.91
CA HIS A 176 14.71 -1.10 8.84
C HIS A 176 15.24 -1.57 7.48
N VAL A 177 14.35 -2.24 6.76
CA VAL A 177 14.57 -2.82 5.43
C VAL A 177 13.85 -2.00 4.36
N SER A 178 14.13 -2.26 3.08
CA SER A 178 13.32 -1.74 1.98
C SER A 178 11.90 -2.25 2.12
N SER A 179 10.94 -1.33 2.26
CA SER A 179 9.53 -1.67 2.41
C SER A 179 8.68 -0.96 1.36
N HIS A 180 7.69 -1.67 0.84
CA HIS A 180 6.72 -1.09 -0.08
C HIS A 180 5.74 -0.18 0.66
N ASN A 181 5.38 -0.53 1.90
CA ASN A 181 4.44 0.15 2.80
C ASN A 181 2.96 0.12 2.34
N ASP A 182 2.63 -0.58 1.25
CA ASP A 182 1.26 -0.62 0.72
C ASP A 182 1.00 -1.86 -0.18
N LEU A 183 1.39 -3.05 0.26
CA LEU A 183 1.19 -4.31 -0.49
C LEU A 183 -0.27 -4.82 -0.45
N ASN A 184 -1.22 -3.94 -0.74
CA ASN A 184 -2.62 -4.30 -0.93
C ASN A 184 -2.82 -4.98 -2.32
N PRO A 185 -3.96 -5.65 -2.58
CA PRO A 185 -4.20 -6.38 -3.82
C PRO A 185 -4.12 -5.58 -5.11
N ALA A 186 -4.35 -4.26 -5.06
CA ALA A 186 -4.23 -3.40 -6.25
C ALA A 186 -2.76 -3.20 -6.67
N ASN A 187 -1.81 -3.43 -5.75
CA ASN A 187 -0.38 -3.21 -5.97
C ASN A 187 0.40 -4.50 -6.26
N ILE A 188 -0.29 -5.64 -6.40
CA ILE A 188 0.30 -6.93 -6.76
C ILE A 188 -0.33 -7.43 -8.06
N LEU A 189 0.51 -7.64 -9.07
CA LEU A 189 0.09 -8.18 -10.36
C LEU A 189 0.53 -9.64 -10.47
N PHE A 190 -0.26 -10.43 -11.19
CA PHE A 190 0.09 -11.80 -11.59
C PHE A 190 0.05 -11.88 -13.12
N ASP A 191 1.12 -12.36 -13.74
CA ASP A 191 1.23 -12.46 -15.21
C ASP A 191 0.89 -13.84 -15.77
N GLY A 192 0.45 -14.77 -14.92
CA GLY A 192 0.27 -16.19 -15.26
C GLY A 192 1.46 -17.09 -14.88
N GLN A 193 2.59 -16.51 -14.49
CA GLN A 193 3.80 -17.23 -14.09
C GLN A 193 4.33 -16.81 -12.72
N ARG A 194 4.33 -15.50 -12.42
CA ARG A 194 4.86 -14.95 -11.17
C ARG A 194 4.14 -13.66 -10.74
N LEU A 195 4.42 -13.25 -9.50
CA LEU A 195 3.94 -12.00 -8.93
C LEU A 195 4.89 -10.84 -9.23
N TRP A 196 4.33 -9.63 -9.32
CA TRP A 196 5.03 -8.36 -9.47
C TRP A 196 4.48 -7.35 -8.47
N MET A 197 5.31 -6.42 -8.01
CA MET A 197 4.89 -5.27 -7.21
C MET A 197 4.88 -3.99 -8.05
N ILE A 198 3.86 -3.16 -7.87
CA ILE A 198 3.70 -1.87 -8.56
C ILE A 198 3.30 -0.77 -7.58
N ASP A 199 3.35 0.48 -8.03
CA ASP A 199 2.98 1.66 -7.25
C ASP A 199 3.86 1.93 -6.02
N TRP A 200 5.04 2.49 -6.28
CA TRP A 200 6.07 2.76 -5.27
C TRP A 200 5.92 4.13 -4.56
N GLU A 201 4.72 4.74 -4.61
CA GLU A 201 4.47 6.08 -4.08
C GLU A 201 4.69 6.18 -2.56
N THR A 202 4.44 5.11 -1.81
CA THR A 202 4.56 5.09 -0.33
C THR A 202 5.83 4.40 0.15
N SER A 203 6.66 3.90 -0.76
CA SER A 203 7.80 3.05 -0.43
C SER A 203 8.95 3.82 0.20
N GLY A 204 9.64 3.16 1.13
CA GLY A 204 10.79 3.69 1.87
C GLY A 204 11.26 2.69 2.90
N ARG A 205 12.32 3.02 3.65
CA ARG A 205 12.75 2.16 4.76
C ARG A 205 11.71 2.10 5.87
N ASN A 206 11.39 0.90 6.32
CA ASN A 206 10.48 0.67 7.44
C ASN A 206 10.78 -0.66 8.14
N ASP A 207 10.07 -0.94 9.22
CA ASP A 207 10.07 -2.25 9.87
C ASP A 207 9.57 -3.31 8.88
N ALA A 208 10.30 -4.42 8.77
CA ALA A 208 9.98 -5.54 7.88
C ALA A 208 8.57 -6.11 8.10
N MET A 209 8.05 -6.03 9.34
CA MET A 209 6.70 -6.47 9.67
C MET A 209 5.61 -5.66 8.99
N THR A 210 5.90 -4.44 8.52
CA THR A 210 4.88 -3.57 7.90
C THR A 210 4.29 -4.23 6.65
N ASP A 211 5.14 -4.63 5.71
CA ASP A 211 4.70 -5.30 4.48
C ASP A 211 4.05 -6.66 4.78
N ILE A 212 4.59 -7.41 5.74
CA ILE A 212 4.05 -8.72 6.13
C ILE A 212 2.67 -8.59 6.78
N ALA A 213 2.45 -7.57 7.60
CA ALA A 213 1.15 -7.28 8.19
C ALA A 213 0.10 -6.91 7.11
N ILE A 214 0.48 -6.14 6.10
CA ILE A 214 -0.41 -5.79 4.98
C ILE A 214 -0.72 -7.02 4.13
N LEU A 215 0.29 -7.83 3.80
CA LEU A 215 0.10 -9.08 3.06
C LEU A 215 -0.78 -10.07 3.84
N ALA A 216 -0.57 -10.22 5.14
CA ALA A 216 -1.36 -11.12 5.97
C ALA A 216 -2.84 -10.71 5.98
N GLU A 217 -3.12 -9.42 6.12
CA GLU A 217 -4.48 -8.89 6.12
C GLU A 217 -5.21 -9.11 4.77
N ASN A 218 -4.48 -9.18 3.66
CA ASN A 218 -5.08 -9.25 2.32
C ASN A 218 -5.07 -10.66 1.70
N PHE A 219 -4.07 -11.48 2.02
CA PHE A 219 -3.86 -12.79 1.37
C PHE A 219 -3.77 -13.95 2.37
N ALA A 220 -3.66 -13.69 3.67
CA ALA A 220 -3.33 -14.72 4.66
C ALA A 220 -4.18 -14.63 5.93
N ARG A 221 -5.52 -14.62 5.77
CA ARG A 221 -6.47 -14.39 6.86
C ARG A 221 -6.78 -15.62 7.74
N THR A 222 -6.24 -16.79 7.40
CA THR A 222 -6.34 -17.99 8.24
C THR A 222 -4.96 -18.32 8.81
N PRO A 223 -4.89 -19.04 9.96
CA PRO A 223 -3.61 -19.44 10.54
C PRO A 223 -2.71 -20.19 9.55
N GLU A 224 -3.28 -21.08 8.74
CA GLU A 224 -2.52 -21.88 7.76
C GLU A 224 -1.90 -21.00 6.68
N LEU A 225 -2.63 -20.00 6.19
CA LEU A 225 -2.12 -19.08 5.18
C LEU A 225 -1.08 -18.12 5.78
N GLU A 226 -1.30 -17.63 7.01
CA GLU A 226 -0.35 -16.75 7.70
C GLU A 226 0.98 -17.47 7.93
N GLU A 227 0.94 -18.73 8.34
CA GLU A 227 2.14 -19.56 8.48
C GLU A 227 2.85 -19.82 7.15
N ALA A 228 2.11 -20.00 6.05
CA ALA A 228 2.72 -20.14 4.73
C ALA A 228 3.39 -18.85 4.25
N LEU A 229 2.73 -17.69 4.43
CA LEU A 229 3.29 -16.36 4.12
C LEU A 229 4.57 -16.12 4.92
N VAL A 230 4.50 -16.27 6.24
CA VAL A 230 5.61 -16.04 7.16
C VAL A 230 6.73 -17.05 6.92
N GLY A 231 6.40 -18.32 6.76
CA GLY A 231 7.36 -19.38 6.47
C GLY A 231 8.18 -19.12 5.22
N ALA A 232 7.52 -18.63 4.17
CA ALA A 232 8.15 -18.28 2.92
C ALA A 232 8.98 -16.98 2.99
N TRP A 233 8.58 -16.04 3.85
CA TRP A 233 9.28 -14.79 4.07
C TRP A 233 10.53 -14.93 4.95
N LEU A 234 10.37 -15.58 6.11
CA LEU A 234 11.41 -15.70 7.14
C LEU A 234 12.33 -16.91 6.89
N GLY A 235 11.88 -17.90 6.13
CA GLY A 235 12.54 -19.21 6.01
C GLY A 235 12.32 -20.10 7.23
N GLY A 236 11.29 -19.81 8.05
CA GLY A 236 11.00 -20.50 9.30
C GLY A 236 9.75 -19.96 10.00
N GLN A 237 9.59 -20.28 11.27
CA GLN A 237 8.45 -19.82 12.06
C GLN A 237 8.79 -18.58 12.89
N LEU A 238 7.79 -17.72 13.12
CA LEU A 238 7.94 -16.63 14.08
C LEU A 238 8.04 -17.19 15.51
N SER A 239 8.94 -16.58 16.29
CA SER A 239 8.94 -16.70 17.74
C SER A 239 7.62 -16.16 18.34
N PRO A 240 7.29 -16.50 19.61
CA PRO A 240 6.14 -15.91 20.28
C PRO A 240 6.15 -14.37 20.26
N SER A 241 7.29 -13.75 20.57
CA SER A 241 7.48 -12.29 20.50
C SER A 241 7.28 -11.73 19.08
N GLY A 242 7.79 -12.44 18.07
CA GLY A 242 7.61 -12.07 16.66
C GLY A 242 6.15 -12.14 16.21
N ARG A 243 5.38 -13.12 16.70
CA ARG A 243 3.92 -13.20 16.47
C ARG A 243 3.21 -12.03 17.14
N SER A 244 3.58 -11.70 18.39
CA SER A 244 3.06 -10.53 19.10
C SER A 244 3.37 -9.21 18.36
N ARG A 245 4.59 -9.05 17.82
CA ARG A 245 4.92 -7.90 16.95
C ARG A 245 4.13 -7.85 15.66
N LEU A 246 3.91 -8.98 14.99
CA LEU A 246 3.09 -9.02 13.79
C LEU A 246 1.64 -8.60 14.11
N MET A 247 1.09 -9.07 15.23
CA MET A 247 -0.25 -8.65 15.69
C MET A 247 -0.34 -7.15 15.95
N LEU A 248 0.67 -6.56 16.62
CA LEU A 248 0.70 -5.11 16.85
C LEU A 248 0.86 -4.33 15.54
N MET A 249 1.71 -4.80 14.62
CA MET A 249 1.90 -4.15 13.32
C MET A 249 0.62 -4.20 12.47
N ARG A 250 -0.14 -5.30 12.49
CA ARG A 250 -1.46 -5.38 11.83
C ARG A 250 -2.45 -4.33 12.36
N LYS A 251 -2.38 -3.99 13.64
CA LYS A 251 -3.17 -2.88 14.19
C LYS A 251 -2.67 -1.55 13.64
N LEU A 252 -1.36 -1.31 13.69
CA LEU A 252 -0.77 -0.06 13.18
C LEU A 252 -1.07 0.16 11.68
N THR A 253 -1.05 -0.89 10.85
CA THR A 253 -1.41 -0.77 9.43
C THR A 253 -2.88 -0.44 9.22
N ARG A 254 -3.81 -0.99 10.03
CA ARG A 254 -5.22 -0.56 10.03
C ARG A 254 -5.35 0.91 10.39
N LEU A 255 -4.65 1.38 11.42
CA LEU A 255 -4.65 2.79 11.80
C LEU A 255 -4.10 3.69 10.67
N TYR A 256 -3.05 3.24 9.98
CA TYR A 256 -2.51 3.92 8.81
C TYR A 256 -3.57 4.06 7.71
N TYR A 257 -4.20 2.96 7.29
CA TYR A 257 -5.23 2.98 6.24
C TYR A 257 -6.45 3.80 6.65
N ALA A 258 -6.88 3.72 7.91
CA ALA A 258 -7.94 4.58 8.44
C ALA A 258 -7.63 6.06 8.18
N GLY A 259 -6.42 6.49 8.55
CA GLY A 259 -5.93 7.83 8.34
C GLY A 259 -5.94 8.28 6.88
N ILE A 260 -5.39 7.46 5.97
CA ILE A 260 -5.32 7.77 4.54
C ILE A 260 -6.72 7.84 3.91
N LEU A 261 -7.59 6.88 4.21
CA LEU A 261 -8.95 6.83 3.70
C LEU A 261 -9.77 8.04 4.17
N LEU A 262 -9.65 8.41 5.44
CA LEU A 262 -10.33 9.58 6.00
C LEU A 262 -9.78 10.88 5.41
N ALA A 263 -8.46 11.02 5.30
CA ALA A 263 -7.83 12.21 4.70
C ALA A 263 -8.23 12.43 3.24
N THR A 264 -8.34 11.36 2.47
CA THR A 264 -8.76 11.43 1.06
C THR A 264 -10.27 11.47 0.86
N SER A 265 -11.05 11.35 1.93
CA SER A 265 -12.52 11.53 1.94
C SER A 265 -12.95 12.98 2.18
N VAL A 266 -12.02 13.89 2.45
CA VAL A 266 -12.37 15.29 2.72
C VAL A 266 -12.76 15.99 1.41
N THR A 267 -14.05 16.35 1.31
CA THR A 267 -14.48 17.44 0.45
C THR A 267 -14.11 18.76 1.11
N ALA A 268 -13.73 19.76 0.32
CA ALA A 268 -13.38 21.08 0.82
C ALA A 268 -14.50 21.62 1.73
N THR A 269 -14.22 21.68 3.05
CA THR A 269 -14.86 22.48 4.11
C THR A 269 -16.39 22.56 4.13
N GLY A 270 -17.04 22.03 5.19
CA GLY A 270 -18.42 22.42 5.56
C GLY A 270 -19.30 21.36 6.23
N GLY A 271 -18.85 20.12 6.41
CA GLY A 271 -19.64 19.06 7.05
C GLY A 271 -19.61 19.11 8.58
N ALA A 272 -20.72 18.72 9.22
CA ALA A 272 -20.75 18.48 10.66
C ALA A 272 -19.76 17.36 11.05
N PRO A 273 -19.13 17.44 12.24
CA PRO A 273 -18.26 16.38 12.74
C PRO A 273 -18.98 15.03 12.77
N ILE A 274 -18.25 13.95 12.49
CA ILE A 274 -18.76 12.59 12.57
C ILE A 274 -19.02 12.26 14.05
N SER A 275 -20.26 11.95 14.40
CA SER A 275 -20.70 11.78 15.78
C SER A 275 -20.61 10.35 16.32
N ASP A 276 -20.33 9.37 15.47
CA ASP A 276 -20.30 7.95 15.83
C ASP A 276 -19.20 7.17 15.09
N LEU A 277 -18.88 5.99 15.60
CA LEU A 277 -17.90 5.05 15.03
C LEU A 277 -18.55 3.85 14.34
N ALA A 278 -19.86 3.86 14.13
CA ALA A 278 -20.57 2.72 13.54
C ALA A 278 -20.02 2.41 12.15
N ALA A 279 -19.59 1.18 11.95
CA ALA A 279 -19.04 0.70 10.71
C ALA A 279 -19.66 -0.67 10.41
N PRO A 280 -19.97 -0.97 9.15
CA PRO A 280 -20.45 -2.29 8.76
C PRO A 280 -19.35 -3.33 8.97
N THR A 281 -19.77 -4.57 9.16
CA THR A 281 -18.90 -5.73 8.97
C THR A 281 -18.43 -5.82 7.52
N GLU A 282 -17.38 -6.60 7.26
CA GLU A 282 -16.89 -6.80 5.89
C GLU A 282 -17.97 -7.41 4.97
N ALA A 283 -18.80 -8.32 5.50
CA ALA A 283 -19.89 -8.93 4.76
C ALA A 283 -20.96 -7.90 4.37
N GLU A 284 -21.37 -7.05 5.31
CA GLU A 284 -22.32 -5.95 5.06
C GLU A 284 -21.75 -4.94 4.08
N PHE A 285 -20.48 -4.54 4.24
CA PHE A 285 -19.81 -3.63 3.31
C PHE A 285 -19.81 -4.19 1.87
N ARG A 286 -19.45 -5.47 1.71
CA ARG A 286 -19.51 -6.13 0.39
C ARG A 286 -20.92 -6.16 -0.19
N ALA A 287 -21.94 -6.36 0.65
CA ALA A 287 -23.33 -6.32 0.23
C ALA A 287 -23.73 -4.92 -0.26
N LEU A 288 -23.33 -3.85 0.46
CA LEU A 288 -23.59 -2.45 0.06
C LEU A 288 -22.94 -2.09 -1.29
N VAL A 289 -21.72 -2.56 -1.53
CA VAL A 289 -21.02 -2.33 -2.82
C VAL A 289 -21.69 -3.12 -3.94
N THR A 290 -21.99 -4.40 -3.70
CA THR A 290 -22.59 -5.30 -4.70
C THR A 290 -24.01 -4.85 -5.08
N SER A 291 -24.78 -4.36 -4.10
CA SER A 291 -26.13 -3.83 -4.33
C SER A 291 -26.15 -2.46 -5.02
N GLY A 292 -24.99 -1.82 -5.16
CA GLY A 292 -24.87 -0.47 -5.73
C GLY A 292 -25.34 0.64 -4.79
N GLN A 293 -25.61 0.33 -3.51
CA GLN A 293 -25.99 1.34 -2.51
C GLN A 293 -24.85 2.32 -2.21
N ILE A 294 -23.60 1.87 -2.34
CA ILE A 294 -22.41 2.72 -2.29
C ILE A 294 -21.53 2.47 -3.51
N GLN A 295 -20.98 3.53 -4.08
CA GLN A 295 -20.07 3.44 -5.22
C GLN A 295 -18.63 3.22 -4.77
N ALA A 296 -17.94 2.23 -5.34
CA ALA A 296 -16.52 1.99 -5.08
C ALA A 296 -15.68 3.26 -5.36
N GLY A 297 -14.78 3.59 -4.44
CA GLY A 297 -13.90 4.77 -4.57
C GLY A 297 -14.57 6.12 -4.28
N SER A 298 -15.88 6.17 -4.00
CA SER A 298 -16.57 7.40 -3.61
C SER A 298 -16.04 7.93 -2.27
N VAL A 299 -16.28 9.21 -2.00
CA VAL A 299 -15.96 9.85 -0.71
C VAL A 299 -16.64 9.12 0.45
N GLU A 300 -17.92 8.75 0.28
CA GLU A 300 -18.68 8.02 1.27
C GLU A 300 -18.08 6.64 1.55
N THR A 301 -17.72 5.90 0.50
CA THR A 301 -17.08 4.59 0.62
C THR A 301 -15.73 4.68 1.33
N LYS A 302 -14.91 5.69 1.01
CA LYS A 302 -13.63 5.93 1.70
C LYS A 302 -13.83 6.24 3.18
N LYS A 303 -14.80 7.10 3.51
CA LYS A 303 -15.15 7.41 4.90
C LYS A 303 -15.61 6.17 5.67
N LEU A 304 -16.45 5.34 5.04
CA LEU A 304 -16.95 4.10 5.64
C LEU A 304 -15.83 3.09 5.88
N LEU A 305 -14.97 2.85 4.89
CA LEU A 305 -13.77 2.02 5.04
C LEU A 305 -12.85 2.57 6.12
N GLY A 306 -12.67 3.89 6.20
CA GLY A 306 -11.90 4.53 7.26
C GLY A 306 -12.43 4.20 8.67
N LYS A 307 -13.76 4.26 8.86
CA LYS A 307 -14.41 3.85 10.12
C LYS A 307 -14.23 2.34 10.40
N MET A 308 -14.33 1.48 9.38
CA MET A 308 -14.07 0.04 9.54
C MET A 308 -12.62 -0.23 10.00
N MET A 309 -11.66 0.49 9.43
CA MET A 309 -10.24 0.37 9.82
C MET A 309 -9.99 0.86 11.25
N LEU A 310 -10.64 1.95 11.68
CA LEU A 310 -10.62 2.40 13.08
C LEU A 310 -11.20 1.34 14.03
N ALA A 311 -12.34 0.75 13.69
CA ALA A 311 -12.94 -0.32 14.48
C ALA A 311 -12.01 -1.54 14.59
N GLY A 312 -11.42 -1.99 13.48
CA GLY A 312 -10.48 -3.12 13.46
C GLY A 312 -9.14 -2.84 14.15
N PHE A 313 -8.72 -1.57 14.26
CA PHE A 313 -7.59 -1.17 15.08
C PHE A 313 -7.91 -1.35 16.58
N LEU A 314 -9.07 -0.85 17.01
CA LEU A 314 -9.48 -0.86 18.42
C LEU A 314 -9.91 -2.24 18.94
N ASP A 315 -10.38 -3.12 18.05
CA ASP A 315 -10.87 -4.46 18.39
C ASP A 315 -9.88 -5.24 19.29
N GLY A 316 -10.38 -5.78 20.40
CA GLY A 316 -9.57 -6.56 21.35
C GLY A 316 -8.49 -5.79 22.14
N THR A 317 -8.30 -4.48 21.94
CA THR A 317 -7.24 -3.69 22.62
C THR A 317 -7.46 -3.51 24.14
N GLN A 318 -8.66 -3.81 24.63
CA GLN A 318 -9.01 -3.73 26.05
C GLN A 318 -8.94 -5.08 26.77
N THR A 319 -8.45 -6.13 26.10
CA THR A 319 -8.38 -7.49 26.68
C THR A 319 -7.07 -7.76 27.42
N GLU A 320 -7.09 -8.70 28.37
CA GLU A 320 -5.86 -9.20 29.02
C GLU A 320 -4.92 -9.87 28.02
N ALA A 321 -5.46 -10.52 26.98
CA ALA A 321 -4.67 -11.08 25.89
C ALA A 321 -3.83 -10.01 25.19
N PHE A 322 -4.42 -8.84 24.92
CA PHE A 322 -3.68 -7.72 24.34
C PHE A 322 -2.59 -7.18 25.28
N GLN A 323 -2.84 -7.15 26.59
CA GLN A 323 -1.81 -6.76 27.55
C GLN A 323 -0.61 -7.73 27.55
N ARG A 324 -0.84 -9.04 27.38
CA ARG A 324 0.23 -10.02 27.19
C ARG A 324 1.03 -9.75 25.92
N VAL A 325 0.37 -9.50 24.79
CA VAL A 325 1.01 -9.14 23.52
C VAL A 325 1.92 -7.92 23.67
N LEU A 326 1.47 -6.88 24.38
CA LEU A 326 2.28 -5.69 24.66
C LEU A 326 3.52 -6.01 25.51
N ASN A 327 3.39 -6.89 26.51
CA ASN A 327 4.52 -7.27 27.36
C ASN A 327 5.54 -8.13 26.58
N GLU A 328 5.08 -9.16 25.87
CA GLU A 328 5.93 -10.05 25.07
C GLU A 328 6.70 -9.30 23.97
N THR A 329 6.15 -8.20 23.45
CA THR A 329 6.81 -7.37 22.45
C THR A 329 7.93 -6.49 23.05
N ARG A 330 7.84 -6.13 24.34
CA ARG A 330 8.84 -5.29 25.01
C ARG A 330 10.13 -6.03 25.34
N ASP A 331 10.03 -7.35 25.50
CA ASP A 331 11.12 -8.21 25.95
C ASP A 331 12.04 -8.68 24.79
N GLU A 332 11.85 -8.14 23.57
CA GLU A 332 12.65 -8.39 22.34
C GLU A 332 13.76 -7.35 22.14
#